data_AF-A0A9D2FHG0-F1
#
_entry.id   AF-A0A9D2FHG0-F1
#
_cell.length_a   1.000
_cell.length_b   1.000
_cell.length_c   1.000
_cell.angle_alpha   90.00
_cell.angle_beta   90.00
_cell.angle_gamma   90.00
#
_symmetry.space_group_name_H-M   'P 1'
#
loop_
_entity.id
_entity.type
_entity.pdbx_description
1 polymer ?
#
loop_
_entity_poly.entity_id
_entity_poly.type
_entity_poly.pdbx_seq_one_letter_code
_entity_poly.pdbx_strand_id
1 'polypeptide(L)'
;MNDEKRTGRVTIPTDLDAVPETLDLMRRWGADAIRDCDGTEFPTQLRDTGAKVYATYYTTRKDNAWAKANPDEIQQCYIMTPFATAAEGELRIPLMRGISHELLRVNDRDDIARWWEVVDRTTGQPLPSAAWRYDREAGAVVIPAPEAYHEYTVSFLAYLIWDPVHMYNAVVNGWTDVEHQIPFDVRQPKTHRYTLERLRRFLESHPYVDVVRFTTFFHLFTLVFDELRREKYVDWYGYSASVSPYILERFEKEAGYPFRPEYIIDQGYHNNQYRVPGREYRDFMAFQQREVNALVREMTDIVHAYGKEAMMFLGDHWIGTEPFGDRFASSGVDAIVGSVGNGSTLRLISDIPGVKYTEGRFLPYFFPDTFHEGGDPVREAKENWVTARRAILRKPIDRIGYGGYLKLACGFPEFTAYVESVCNEFRELYDNIKGTTPYCVKRVAVLNCWGKIRSWGCHMVHHALYQKQNYSYAGVIEALSGAP
;
A
#
# COMPACT_ATOMS: atom_id res chain seq x y z
N MET A 1 33.33 -25.18 7.17
CA MET A 1 32.22 -24.26 7.50
C MET A 1 31.01 -25.12 7.77
N ASN A 2 30.48 -25.14 9.00
CA ASN A 2 29.32 -25.97 9.36
C ASN A 2 28.11 -25.62 8.49
N ASP A 3 27.41 -26.63 7.97
CA ASP A 3 26.17 -26.50 7.19
C ASP A 3 25.07 -25.74 7.93
N GLU A 4 25.09 -25.72 9.27
CA GLU A 4 24.15 -24.96 10.11
C GLU A 4 24.20 -23.44 9.89
N LYS A 5 25.30 -22.89 9.34
CA LYS A 5 25.42 -21.44 9.05
C LYS A 5 24.84 -21.02 7.70
N ARG A 6 24.27 -21.94 6.92
CA ARG A 6 23.88 -21.70 5.52
C ARG A 6 22.38 -21.66 5.25
N THR A 7 21.52 -21.90 6.25
CA THR A 7 20.06 -21.93 6.07
C THR A 7 19.35 -20.99 7.04
N GLY A 8 18.11 -20.63 6.71
CA GLY A 8 17.28 -19.76 7.53
C GLY A 8 17.23 -18.30 7.07
N ARG A 9 16.22 -17.58 7.58
CA ARG A 9 15.99 -16.14 7.39
C ARG A 9 15.76 -15.70 5.95
N VAL A 10 15.37 -16.63 5.09
CA VAL A 10 15.15 -16.37 3.67
C VAL A 10 13.78 -16.92 3.27
N THR A 11 12.94 -16.03 2.74
CA THR A 11 11.63 -16.36 2.20
C THR A 11 11.66 -16.28 0.67
N ILE A 12 11.18 -17.31 -0.03
CA ILE A 12 11.11 -17.32 -1.50
C ILE A 12 9.66 -17.44 -1.99
N PRO A 13 9.31 -16.86 -3.15
CA PRO A 13 8.00 -17.07 -3.74
C PRO A 13 7.91 -18.46 -4.38
N THR A 14 6.68 -18.98 -4.51
CA THR A 14 6.39 -20.19 -5.28
C THR A 14 5.05 -20.06 -5.98
N ASP A 15 4.90 -20.82 -7.06
CA ASP A 15 3.69 -20.99 -7.87
C ASP A 15 3.53 -22.49 -8.17
N LEU A 16 2.31 -22.92 -8.51
CA LEU A 16 1.98 -24.33 -8.76
C LEU A 16 2.87 -24.99 -9.83
N ASP A 17 3.33 -24.24 -10.83
CA ASP A 17 4.10 -24.72 -11.97
C ASP A 17 5.62 -24.55 -11.82
N ALA A 18 6.10 -24.20 -10.61
CA ALA A 18 7.49 -23.91 -10.30
C ALA A 18 8.05 -24.76 -9.13
N VAL A 19 7.43 -25.91 -8.82
CA VAL A 19 7.82 -26.75 -7.67
C VAL A 19 9.28 -27.23 -7.74
N PRO A 20 9.78 -27.80 -8.86
CA PRO A 20 11.19 -28.22 -8.95
C PRO A 20 12.17 -27.07 -8.75
N GLU A 21 11.91 -25.92 -9.36
CA GLU A 21 12.70 -24.69 -9.24
C GLU A 21 12.69 -24.17 -7.81
N THR A 22 11.53 -24.22 -7.16
CA THR A 22 11.37 -23.85 -5.73
C THR A 22 12.28 -24.72 -4.88
N LEU A 23 12.21 -26.05 -5.02
CA LEU A 23 13.04 -26.97 -4.25
C LEU A 23 14.54 -26.76 -4.48
N ASP A 24 14.94 -26.41 -5.71
CA ASP A 24 16.34 -26.10 -6.00
C ASP A 24 16.80 -24.80 -5.33
N LEU A 25 16.07 -23.71 -5.51
CA LEU A 25 16.42 -22.43 -4.92
C LEU A 25 16.31 -22.44 -3.39
N MET A 26 15.40 -23.23 -2.80
CA MET A 26 15.39 -23.46 -1.35
C MET A 26 16.73 -23.99 -0.85
N ARG A 27 17.29 -25.02 -1.52
CA ARG A 27 18.59 -25.58 -1.15
C ARG A 27 19.72 -24.59 -1.37
N ARG A 28 19.75 -23.93 -2.53
CA ARG A 28 20.83 -23.01 -2.91
C ARG A 28 20.85 -21.77 -2.03
N TRP A 29 19.71 -21.11 -1.86
CA TRP A 29 19.62 -19.87 -1.08
C TRP A 29 19.48 -20.11 0.42
N GLY A 30 19.23 -21.35 0.83
CA GLY A 30 19.02 -21.73 2.23
C GLY A 30 17.69 -21.20 2.77
N ALA A 31 16.63 -21.22 1.96
CA ALA A 31 15.32 -20.71 2.34
C ALA A 31 14.63 -21.62 3.36
N ASP A 32 14.06 -21.01 4.40
CA ASP A 32 13.30 -21.66 5.47
C ASP A 32 11.82 -21.27 5.47
N ALA A 33 11.42 -20.39 4.55
CA ALA A 33 10.03 -20.04 4.32
C ALA A 33 9.71 -19.98 2.83
N ILE A 34 8.49 -20.37 2.48
CA ILE A 34 7.95 -20.34 1.13
C ILE A 34 6.68 -19.50 1.15
N ARG A 35 6.54 -18.57 0.21
CA ARG A 35 5.37 -17.75 0.05
C ARG A 35 4.54 -18.21 -1.14
N ASP A 36 3.35 -18.71 -0.84
CA ASP A 36 2.29 -18.96 -1.83
C ASP A 36 1.76 -17.61 -2.36
N CYS A 37 2.03 -17.35 -3.64
CA CYS A 37 1.63 -16.14 -4.34
C CYS A 37 0.12 -16.12 -4.66
N ASP A 38 -0.48 -17.30 -4.90
CA ASP A 38 -1.88 -17.45 -5.31
C ASP A 38 -2.82 -17.54 -4.12
N GLY A 39 -2.37 -18.18 -3.03
CA GLY A 39 -3.09 -18.29 -1.76
C GLY A 39 -4.30 -19.22 -1.82
N THR A 40 -4.33 -20.20 -2.72
CA THR A 40 -5.45 -21.13 -2.92
C THR A 40 -5.03 -22.60 -2.89
N GLU A 41 -4.00 -22.98 -3.64
CA GLU A 41 -3.53 -24.36 -3.75
C GLU A 41 -2.01 -24.44 -3.54
N PHE A 42 -1.59 -25.11 -2.47
CA PHE A 42 -0.18 -25.27 -2.14
C PHE A 42 0.29 -26.72 -2.37
N PRO A 43 1.29 -26.97 -3.23
CA PRO A 43 1.76 -28.31 -3.57
C PRO A 43 2.23 -29.13 -2.36
N THR A 44 1.78 -30.39 -2.24
CA THR A 44 2.15 -31.28 -1.12
C THR A 44 3.66 -31.42 -0.99
N GLN A 45 4.39 -31.51 -2.11
CA GLN A 45 5.86 -31.62 -2.14
C GLN A 45 6.57 -30.46 -1.42
N LEU A 46 5.99 -29.26 -1.41
CA LEU A 46 6.54 -28.11 -0.72
C LEU A 46 6.19 -28.11 0.78
N ARG A 47 5.07 -28.73 1.17
CA ARG A 47 4.67 -28.89 2.58
C ARG A 47 5.65 -29.80 3.33
N ASP A 48 6.11 -30.85 2.66
CA ASP A 48 6.97 -31.87 3.27
C ASP A 48 8.43 -31.39 3.46
N THR A 49 8.76 -30.17 3.00
CA THR A 49 10.11 -29.58 3.18
C THR A 49 10.39 -29.13 4.61
N GLY A 50 9.36 -28.94 5.43
CA GLY A 50 9.46 -28.37 6.77
C GLY A 50 9.70 -26.84 6.80
N ALA A 51 9.66 -26.16 5.65
CA ALA A 51 9.72 -24.71 5.58
C ALA A 51 8.40 -24.08 6.09
N LYS A 52 8.49 -22.89 6.69
CA LYS A 52 7.31 -22.10 7.05
C LYS A 52 6.52 -21.74 5.79
N VAL A 53 5.22 -21.96 5.81
CA VAL A 53 4.33 -21.62 4.69
C VAL A 53 3.65 -20.28 4.95
N TYR A 54 3.96 -19.30 4.10
CA TYR A 54 3.32 -17.99 4.09
C TYR A 54 2.21 -18.01 3.03
N ALA A 55 0.99 -17.65 3.41
CA ALA A 55 -0.09 -17.48 2.45
C ALA A 55 -0.47 -16.00 2.30
N THR A 56 -0.51 -15.54 1.05
CA THR A 56 -0.98 -14.19 0.72
C THR A 56 -2.48 -14.08 0.97
N TYR A 57 -2.90 -13.13 1.80
CA TYR A 57 -4.32 -12.89 2.07
C TYR A 57 -4.75 -11.48 1.66
N TYR A 58 -5.79 -11.41 0.84
CA TYR A 58 -6.40 -10.15 0.38
C TYR A 58 -7.72 -9.92 1.12
N THR A 59 -7.72 -8.93 2.00
CA THR A 59 -8.82 -8.53 2.88
C THR A 59 -9.98 -7.87 2.15
N THR A 60 -9.70 -7.09 1.10
CA THR A 60 -10.67 -6.16 0.46
C THR A 60 -11.06 -6.56 -0.96
N ARG A 61 -10.50 -7.65 -1.52
CA ARG A 61 -10.74 -8.07 -2.91
C ARG A 61 -10.66 -9.59 -3.09
N LYS A 62 -10.60 -10.05 -4.35
CA LYS A 62 -10.69 -11.47 -4.77
C LYS A 62 -12.08 -12.11 -4.53
N ASP A 63 -13.13 -11.30 -4.45
CA ASP A 63 -14.52 -11.78 -4.45
C ASP A 63 -15.46 -10.78 -5.12
N ASN A 64 -15.52 -10.84 -6.45
CA ASN A 64 -16.38 -9.98 -7.24
C ASN A 64 -17.86 -10.30 -7.07
N ALA A 65 -18.22 -11.54 -6.71
CA ALA A 65 -19.61 -11.91 -6.47
C ALA A 65 -20.16 -11.14 -5.26
N TRP A 66 -19.40 -11.08 -4.16
CA TRP A 66 -19.75 -10.26 -3.00
C TRP A 66 -19.84 -8.78 -3.35
N ALA A 67 -18.83 -8.23 -4.04
CA ALA A 67 -18.78 -6.82 -4.40
C ALA A 67 -19.95 -6.38 -5.30
N LYS A 68 -20.33 -7.22 -6.29
CA LYS A 68 -21.47 -6.96 -7.17
C LYS A 68 -22.81 -7.07 -6.45
N ALA A 69 -22.92 -7.96 -5.46
CA ALA A 69 -24.13 -8.12 -4.65
C ALA A 69 -24.30 -6.99 -3.61
N ASN A 70 -23.21 -6.35 -3.19
CA ASN A 70 -23.18 -5.27 -2.21
C ASN A 70 -22.49 -4.01 -2.79
N PRO A 71 -23.00 -3.44 -3.90
CA PRO A 71 -22.39 -2.29 -4.56
C PRO A 71 -22.39 -1.05 -3.66
N ASP A 72 -23.14 -1.08 -2.57
CA ASP A 72 -23.23 -0.04 -1.57
C ASP A 72 -22.06 0.03 -0.59
N GLU A 73 -21.34 -1.07 -0.45
CA GLU A 73 -20.23 -1.23 0.49
C GLU A 73 -18.88 -1.41 -0.21
N ILE A 74 -18.80 -1.09 -1.51
CA ILE A 74 -17.52 -1.03 -2.22
C ILE A 74 -16.73 0.23 -1.81
N GLN A 75 -15.41 0.20 -1.98
CA GLN A 75 -14.56 1.31 -1.56
C GLN A 75 -14.89 2.60 -2.30
N GLN A 76 -14.72 3.73 -1.63
CA GLN A 76 -14.91 5.04 -2.21
C GLN A 76 -13.68 5.91 -2.01
N CYS A 77 -13.54 6.93 -2.84
CA CYS A 77 -12.53 7.94 -2.70
C CYS A 77 -13.09 9.34 -2.99
N TYR A 78 -12.41 10.34 -2.45
CA TYR A 78 -12.58 11.72 -2.90
C TYR A 78 -11.66 12.02 -4.07
N ILE A 79 -12.23 12.63 -5.12
CA ILE A 79 -11.52 13.10 -6.31
C ILE A 79 -11.93 14.55 -6.58
N MET A 80 -11.01 15.32 -7.17
CA MET A 80 -11.26 16.68 -7.61
C MET A 80 -11.21 16.76 -9.14
N THR A 81 -12.13 17.52 -9.73
CA THR A 81 -12.06 17.86 -11.16
C THR A 81 -10.83 18.74 -11.44
N PRO A 82 -10.37 18.82 -12.70
CA PRO A 82 -9.53 19.93 -13.13
C PRO A 82 -10.21 21.28 -12.85
N PHE A 83 -9.40 22.35 -12.80
CA PHE A 83 -9.89 23.72 -12.72
C PHE A 83 -10.70 24.06 -13.97
N ALA A 84 -11.88 24.67 -13.76
CA ALA A 84 -12.76 25.11 -14.82
C ALA A 84 -13.01 26.60 -14.67
N THR A 85 -12.54 27.40 -15.63
CA THR A 85 -12.76 28.85 -15.65
C THR A 85 -14.17 29.16 -16.15
N ALA A 86 -14.91 29.97 -15.40
CA ALA A 86 -16.20 30.49 -15.84
C ALA A 86 -16.03 31.58 -16.91
N ALA A 87 -16.83 31.51 -17.95
CA ALA A 87 -17.04 32.61 -18.88
C ALA A 87 -18.31 33.39 -18.49
N GLU A 88 -18.84 34.21 -19.39
CA GLU A 88 -20.17 34.78 -19.23
C GLU A 88 -21.24 33.68 -19.41
N GLY A 89 -22.00 33.36 -18.35
CA GLY A 89 -23.10 32.39 -18.38
C GLY A 89 -22.85 31.12 -17.55
N GLU A 90 -23.70 30.11 -17.77
CA GLU A 90 -23.67 28.83 -17.04
C GLU A 90 -22.32 28.10 -17.23
N LEU A 91 -21.71 27.65 -16.13
CA LEU A 91 -20.53 26.78 -16.17
C LEU A 91 -20.93 25.32 -15.94
N ARG A 92 -20.44 24.44 -16.81
CA ARG A 92 -20.58 22.99 -16.68
C ARG A 92 -19.22 22.34 -16.46
N ILE A 93 -19.09 21.55 -15.40
CA ILE A 93 -17.86 20.89 -14.99
C ILE A 93 -18.06 19.36 -15.05
N PRO A 94 -17.57 18.68 -16.10
CA PRO A 94 -17.62 17.21 -16.19
C PRO A 94 -16.78 16.55 -15.09
N LEU A 95 -17.37 15.64 -14.32
CA LEU A 95 -16.74 15.08 -13.12
C LEU A 95 -15.55 14.18 -13.45
N MET A 96 -15.72 13.27 -14.41
CA MET A 96 -14.76 12.21 -14.72
C MET A 96 -13.66 12.64 -15.72
N ARG A 97 -13.54 13.94 -16.00
CA ARG A 97 -12.55 14.45 -16.97
C ARG A 97 -11.12 14.15 -16.50
N GLY A 98 -10.35 13.46 -17.34
CA GLY A 98 -8.96 13.14 -17.08
C GLY A 98 -8.77 11.88 -16.23
N ILE A 99 -9.81 11.06 -16.01
CA ILE A 99 -9.83 9.94 -15.07
C ILE A 99 -10.37 8.69 -15.76
N SER A 100 -9.77 7.53 -15.49
CA SER A 100 -10.26 6.26 -16.03
C SER A 100 -11.67 5.92 -15.53
N HIS A 101 -12.59 5.77 -16.48
CA HIS A 101 -13.93 5.23 -16.25
C HIS A 101 -13.94 3.72 -15.95
N GLU A 102 -12.83 3.02 -16.17
CA GLU A 102 -12.67 1.61 -15.76
C GLU A 102 -12.28 1.50 -14.28
N LEU A 103 -11.64 2.55 -13.74
CA LEU A 103 -11.17 2.60 -12.36
C LEU A 103 -12.26 3.10 -11.40
N LEU A 104 -12.94 4.17 -11.80
CA LEU A 104 -13.81 4.96 -10.92
C LEU A 104 -15.20 5.15 -11.52
N ARG A 105 -16.21 5.14 -10.64
CA ARG A 105 -17.60 5.48 -10.96
C ARG A 105 -18.11 6.53 -9.97
N VAL A 106 -18.69 7.61 -10.47
CA VAL A 106 -19.31 8.65 -9.64
C VAL A 106 -20.28 8.05 -8.63
N ASN A 107 -20.20 8.46 -7.36
CA ASN A 107 -21.19 8.11 -6.35
C ASN A 107 -22.35 9.12 -6.39
N ASP A 108 -23.36 8.81 -7.18
CA ASP A 108 -24.60 9.58 -7.28
C ASP A 108 -25.77 8.96 -6.50
N ARG A 109 -25.47 8.05 -5.56
CA ARG A 109 -26.43 7.40 -4.68
C ARG A 109 -26.56 8.11 -3.34
N ASP A 110 -25.42 8.43 -2.73
CA ASP A 110 -25.38 9.14 -1.45
C ASP A 110 -25.67 10.64 -1.64
N ASP A 111 -25.97 11.35 -0.56
CA ASP A 111 -26.36 12.77 -0.62
C ASP A 111 -25.25 13.65 -1.22
N ILE A 112 -25.47 14.03 -2.48
CA ILE A 112 -24.53 14.83 -3.29
C ILE A 112 -24.28 16.20 -2.66
N ALA A 113 -25.32 16.89 -2.21
CA ALA A 113 -25.18 18.23 -1.65
C ALA A 113 -24.45 18.21 -0.30
N ARG A 114 -24.54 17.10 0.42
CA ARG A 114 -23.84 16.90 1.69
C ARG A 114 -22.38 16.53 1.51
N TRP A 115 -22.09 15.60 0.60
CA TRP A 115 -20.78 14.97 0.52
C TRP A 115 -19.88 15.52 -0.57
N TRP A 116 -20.41 16.31 -1.50
CA TRP A 116 -19.60 16.98 -2.52
C TRP A 116 -19.45 18.46 -2.18
N GLU A 117 -18.43 19.08 -2.77
CA GLU A 117 -18.14 20.48 -2.56
C GLU A 117 -17.72 21.13 -3.88
N VAL A 118 -18.41 22.21 -4.25
CA VAL A 118 -17.99 23.09 -5.35
C VAL A 118 -17.27 24.27 -4.74
N VAL A 119 -16.03 24.49 -5.15
CA VAL A 119 -15.19 25.56 -4.61
C VAL A 119 -14.90 26.55 -5.72
N ASP A 120 -15.18 27.82 -5.46
CA ASP A 120 -14.59 28.94 -6.19
C ASP A 120 -13.13 29.05 -5.73
N ARG A 121 -12.21 28.65 -6.60
CA ARG A 121 -10.78 28.64 -6.34
C ARG A 121 -10.16 30.02 -6.44
N THR A 122 -10.80 30.97 -7.08
CA THR A 122 -10.35 32.37 -7.14
C THR A 122 -10.54 33.05 -5.78
N THR A 123 -11.64 32.78 -5.09
CA THR A 123 -11.91 33.32 -3.74
C THR A 123 -11.51 32.37 -2.62
N GLY A 124 -11.30 31.09 -2.93
CA GLY A 124 -11.03 30.02 -1.97
C GLY A 124 -12.24 29.60 -1.15
N GLN A 125 -13.45 30.05 -1.52
CA GLN A 125 -14.68 29.79 -0.76
C GLN A 125 -15.53 28.68 -1.40
N PRO A 126 -16.12 27.78 -0.59
CA PRO A 126 -17.11 26.84 -1.10
C PRO A 126 -18.39 27.58 -1.50
N LEU A 127 -19.00 27.16 -2.60
CA LEU A 127 -20.32 27.64 -2.99
C LEU A 127 -21.40 27.01 -2.10
N PRO A 128 -22.48 27.76 -1.78
CA PRO A 128 -23.67 27.17 -1.16
C PRO A 128 -24.22 26.02 -2.03
N SER A 129 -24.71 24.95 -1.41
CA SER A 129 -25.25 23.78 -2.14
C SER A 129 -26.41 24.11 -3.07
N ALA A 130 -27.18 25.16 -2.78
CA ALA A 130 -28.26 25.65 -3.63
C ALA A 130 -27.78 26.40 -4.89
N ALA A 131 -26.51 26.78 -4.96
CA ALA A 131 -25.94 27.54 -6.09
C ALA A 131 -25.47 26.66 -7.26
N TRP A 132 -25.53 25.33 -7.11
CA TRP A 132 -25.13 24.38 -8.13
C TRP A 132 -26.02 23.14 -8.11
N ARG A 133 -25.99 22.35 -9.18
CA ARG A 133 -26.72 21.08 -9.28
C ARG A 133 -25.89 20.03 -10.03
N TYR A 134 -26.12 18.76 -9.73
CA TYR A 134 -25.57 17.66 -10.54
C TYR A 134 -26.54 17.29 -11.67
N ASP A 135 -26.04 17.29 -12.90
CA ASP A 135 -26.73 16.82 -14.10
C ASP A 135 -26.27 15.38 -14.39
N ARG A 136 -27.09 14.41 -14.00
CA ARG A 136 -26.75 12.98 -14.10
C ARG A 136 -26.57 12.52 -15.54
N GLU A 137 -27.38 13.03 -16.47
CA GLU A 137 -27.29 12.65 -17.89
C GLU A 137 -26.00 13.18 -18.52
N ALA A 138 -25.62 14.42 -18.18
CA ALA A 138 -24.37 15.01 -18.64
C ALA A 138 -23.12 14.55 -17.86
N GLY A 139 -23.29 13.92 -16.70
CA GLY A 139 -22.18 13.55 -15.80
C GLY A 139 -21.39 14.77 -15.30
N ALA A 140 -22.08 15.90 -15.10
CA ALA A 140 -21.45 17.19 -14.84
C ALA A 140 -22.16 17.96 -13.73
N VAL A 141 -21.39 18.74 -12.96
CA VAL A 141 -21.96 19.76 -12.09
C VAL A 141 -22.18 21.03 -12.88
N VAL A 142 -23.32 21.66 -12.65
CA VAL A 142 -23.76 22.87 -13.31
C VAL A 142 -23.86 23.99 -12.29
N ILE A 143 -23.17 25.10 -12.56
CA ILE A 143 -23.25 26.36 -11.82
C ILE A 143 -24.01 27.34 -12.73
N PRO A 144 -25.29 27.64 -12.45
CA PRO A 144 -26.12 28.44 -13.37
C PRO A 144 -25.63 29.87 -13.57
N ALA A 145 -25.10 30.49 -12.51
CA ALA A 145 -24.60 31.86 -12.50
C ALA A 145 -23.27 31.93 -11.72
N PRO A 146 -22.16 31.43 -12.29
CA PRO A 146 -20.85 31.60 -11.70
C PRO A 146 -20.40 33.05 -11.84
N GLU A 147 -19.55 33.51 -10.92
CA GLU A 147 -18.80 34.75 -11.13
C GLU A 147 -17.88 34.60 -12.34
N ALA A 148 -17.98 35.55 -13.27
CA ALA A 148 -17.24 35.50 -14.52
C ALA A 148 -15.72 35.53 -14.28
N TYR A 149 -14.99 34.71 -15.04
CA TYR A 149 -13.53 34.59 -15.00
C TYR A 149 -12.94 34.02 -13.71
N HIS A 150 -13.78 33.58 -12.77
CA HIS A 150 -13.32 32.78 -11.64
C HIS A 150 -13.07 31.33 -12.05
N GLU A 151 -12.21 30.63 -11.32
CA GLU A 151 -11.95 29.21 -11.50
C GLU A 151 -12.71 28.38 -10.46
N TYR A 152 -13.30 27.28 -10.91
CA TYR A 152 -14.10 26.40 -10.07
C TYR A 152 -13.59 24.96 -10.15
N THR A 153 -13.75 24.22 -9.06
CA THR A 153 -13.53 22.78 -9.02
C THR A 153 -14.66 22.10 -8.28
N VAL A 154 -14.88 20.83 -8.58
CA VAL A 154 -15.78 19.96 -7.81
C VAL A 154 -14.96 18.88 -7.12
N SER A 155 -15.11 18.77 -5.81
CA SER A 155 -14.65 17.65 -5.02
C SER A 155 -15.83 16.69 -4.81
N PHE A 156 -15.74 15.47 -5.32
CA PHE A 156 -16.86 14.52 -5.36
C PHE A 156 -16.44 13.11 -4.91
N LEU A 157 -17.40 12.34 -4.42
CA LEU A 157 -17.21 10.93 -4.08
C LEU A 157 -17.32 10.06 -5.35
N ALA A 158 -16.39 9.11 -5.47
CA ALA A 158 -16.42 8.08 -6.50
C ALA A 158 -16.21 6.70 -5.86
N TYR A 159 -16.92 5.70 -6.36
CA TYR A 159 -16.67 4.29 -6.09
C TYR A 159 -15.43 3.83 -6.86
N LEU A 160 -14.57 3.07 -6.18
CA LEU A 160 -13.48 2.29 -6.78
C LEU A 160 -14.08 1.00 -7.34
N ILE A 161 -14.17 0.91 -8.67
CA ILE A 161 -14.74 -0.24 -9.39
C ILE A 161 -13.68 -1.15 -10.00
N TRP A 162 -12.40 -0.79 -9.87
CA TRP A 162 -11.26 -1.66 -10.10
C TRP A 162 -10.19 -1.35 -9.06
N ASP A 163 -9.75 -2.36 -8.32
CA ASP A 163 -8.64 -2.25 -7.38
C ASP A 163 -7.39 -1.68 -8.09
N PRO A 164 -6.84 -0.53 -7.65
CA PRO A 164 -5.74 0.11 -8.38
C PRO A 164 -4.45 -0.72 -8.43
N VAL A 165 -4.17 -1.58 -7.43
CA VAL A 165 -3.02 -2.50 -7.48
C VAL A 165 -3.26 -3.60 -8.51
N HIS A 166 -4.46 -4.17 -8.56
CA HIS A 166 -4.85 -5.11 -9.61
C HIS A 166 -4.81 -4.48 -10.99
N MET A 167 -5.24 -3.21 -11.13
CA MET A 167 -5.17 -2.46 -12.38
C MET A 167 -3.72 -2.27 -12.82
N TYR A 168 -2.83 -1.82 -11.93
CA TYR A 168 -1.41 -1.72 -12.20
C TYR A 168 -0.83 -3.05 -12.71
N ASN A 169 -1.08 -4.15 -11.98
CA ASN A 169 -0.56 -5.47 -12.36
C ASN A 169 -1.11 -5.94 -13.72
N ALA A 170 -2.40 -5.73 -13.98
CA ALA A 170 -3.01 -6.11 -15.26
C ALA A 170 -2.41 -5.32 -16.43
N VAL A 171 -2.19 -4.02 -16.26
CA VAL A 171 -1.60 -3.16 -17.29
C VAL A 171 -0.14 -3.52 -17.53
N VAL A 172 0.67 -3.63 -16.48
CA VAL A 172 2.11 -3.90 -16.59
C VAL A 172 2.40 -5.30 -17.15
N ASN A 173 1.61 -6.29 -16.77
CA ASN A 173 1.78 -7.67 -17.25
C ASN A 173 0.96 -7.98 -18.52
N GLY A 174 0.22 -7.01 -19.06
CA GLY A 174 -0.59 -7.20 -20.26
C GLY A 174 -1.71 -8.25 -20.11
N TRP A 175 -2.31 -8.38 -18.93
CA TRP A 175 -3.40 -9.33 -18.70
C TRP A 175 -4.68 -8.87 -19.43
N THR A 176 -5.13 -9.66 -20.39
CA THR A 176 -6.33 -9.38 -21.20
C THR A 176 -7.57 -10.13 -20.74
N ASP A 177 -7.40 -11.27 -20.08
CA ASP A 177 -8.48 -12.24 -19.81
C ASP A 177 -8.75 -12.43 -18.30
N VAL A 178 -8.54 -11.38 -17.51
CA VAL A 178 -8.79 -11.39 -16.06
C VAL A 178 -9.92 -10.44 -15.71
N GLU A 179 -10.83 -10.90 -14.84
CA GLU A 179 -11.89 -10.04 -14.33
C GLU A 179 -11.32 -8.94 -13.41
N HIS A 180 -11.73 -7.69 -13.62
CA HIS A 180 -11.31 -6.57 -12.79
C HIS A 180 -11.78 -6.78 -11.35
N GLN A 181 -10.85 -6.86 -10.40
CA GLN A 181 -11.19 -7.06 -9.00
C GLN A 181 -11.81 -5.80 -8.42
N ILE A 182 -13.03 -5.89 -7.88
CA ILE A 182 -13.75 -4.77 -7.28
C ILE A 182 -13.43 -4.74 -5.77
N PRO A 183 -12.83 -3.67 -5.23
CA PRO A 183 -12.49 -3.59 -3.82
C PRO A 183 -13.71 -3.23 -2.95
N PHE A 184 -13.81 -3.84 -1.77
CA PHE A 184 -14.86 -3.57 -0.78
C PHE A 184 -14.35 -3.00 0.54
N ASP A 185 -15.18 -2.17 1.20
CA ASP A 185 -14.83 -1.48 2.45
C ASP A 185 -15.24 -2.33 3.66
N VAL A 186 -14.24 -2.95 4.29
CA VAL A 186 -14.44 -3.86 5.44
C VAL A 186 -15.02 -3.15 6.67
N ARG A 187 -15.00 -1.82 6.73
CA ARG A 187 -15.62 -1.10 7.84
C ARG A 187 -17.15 -1.03 7.72
N GLN A 188 -17.70 -1.30 6.54
CA GLN A 188 -19.15 -1.31 6.33
C GLN A 188 -19.79 -2.55 6.96
N PRO A 189 -21.01 -2.48 7.53
CA PRO A 189 -21.53 -3.53 8.40
C PRO A 189 -21.67 -4.93 7.76
N LYS A 190 -22.13 -5.05 6.50
CA LYS A 190 -22.29 -6.38 5.88
C LYS A 190 -20.92 -6.96 5.53
N THR A 191 -20.06 -6.14 4.93
CA THR A 191 -18.72 -6.49 4.46
C THR A 191 -17.79 -6.79 5.63
N HIS A 192 -17.93 -6.09 6.75
CA HIS A 192 -17.24 -6.38 8.00
C HIS A 192 -17.47 -7.84 8.42
N ARG A 193 -18.74 -8.23 8.59
CA ARG A 193 -19.12 -9.59 8.97
C ARG A 193 -18.62 -10.60 7.96
N TYR A 194 -18.86 -10.33 6.67
CA TYR A 194 -18.46 -11.21 5.58
C TYR A 194 -16.95 -11.48 5.58
N THR A 195 -16.12 -10.43 5.70
CA THR A 195 -14.66 -10.55 5.67
C THR A 195 -14.12 -11.33 6.86
N LEU A 196 -14.64 -11.10 8.07
CA LEU A 196 -14.20 -11.87 9.25
C LEU A 196 -14.60 -13.36 9.14
N GLU A 197 -15.76 -13.67 8.60
CA GLU A 197 -16.16 -15.06 8.32
C GLU A 197 -15.31 -15.69 7.21
N ARG A 198 -15.02 -14.93 6.15
CA ARG A 198 -14.15 -15.38 5.06
C ARG A 198 -12.73 -15.69 5.55
N LEU A 199 -12.19 -14.91 6.49
CA LEU A 199 -10.89 -15.19 7.12
C LEU A 199 -10.92 -16.51 7.89
N ARG A 200 -11.97 -16.77 8.68
CA ARG A 200 -12.12 -18.05 9.41
C ARG A 200 -12.19 -19.24 8.46
N ARG A 201 -13.03 -19.16 7.41
CA ARG A 201 -13.11 -20.21 6.38
C ARG A 201 -11.77 -20.46 5.70
N PHE A 202 -11.02 -19.40 5.40
CA PHE A 202 -9.67 -19.51 4.84
C PHE A 202 -8.74 -20.28 5.79
N LEU A 203 -8.68 -19.89 7.06
CA LEU A 203 -7.85 -20.56 8.06
C LEU A 203 -8.22 -22.05 8.27
N GLU A 204 -9.51 -22.38 8.22
CA GLU A 204 -10.02 -23.75 8.35
C GLU A 204 -9.65 -24.63 7.14
N SER A 205 -9.71 -24.07 5.94
CA SER A 205 -9.38 -24.76 4.68
C SER A 205 -7.87 -24.83 4.41
N HIS A 206 -7.07 -24.01 5.10
CA HIS A 206 -5.62 -23.90 4.92
C HIS A 206 -4.87 -24.24 6.21
N PRO A 207 -5.06 -25.45 6.79
CA PRO A 207 -4.45 -25.81 8.07
C PRO A 207 -2.91 -25.80 8.03
N TYR A 208 -2.34 -26.01 6.84
CA TYR A 208 -0.90 -26.07 6.57
C TYR A 208 -0.19 -24.71 6.56
N VAL A 209 -0.92 -23.59 6.60
CA VAL A 209 -0.33 -22.24 6.61
C VAL A 209 0.22 -21.91 7.99
N ASP A 210 1.44 -21.39 8.08
CA ASP A 210 2.05 -20.93 9.33
C ASP A 210 1.87 -19.42 9.53
N VAL A 211 1.94 -18.66 8.43
CA VAL A 211 1.90 -17.19 8.45
C VAL A 211 0.87 -16.69 7.46
N VAL A 212 -0.11 -15.93 7.95
CA VAL A 212 -1.03 -15.18 7.10
C VAL A 212 -0.39 -13.85 6.75
N ARG A 213 0.04 -13.71 5.48
CA ARG A 213 0.64 -12.49 4.94
C ARG A 213 -0.47 -11.60 4.35
N PHE A 214 -1.02 -10.75 5.19
CA PHE A 214 -1.94 -9.69 4.77
C PHE A 214 -1.26 -8.79 3.73
N THR A 215 -1.83 -8.72 2.53
CA THR A 215 -1.31 -7.92 1.40
C THR A 215 -2.39 -7.01 0.82
N THR A 216 -2.89 -6.02 1.56
CA THR A 216 -2.51 -5.64 2.94
C THR A 216 -3.75 -5.72 3.83
N PHE A 217 -4.29 -4.58 4.26
CA PHE A 217 -5.51 -4.47 5.04
C PHE A 217 -6.55 -3.68 4.24
N PHE A 218 -6.98 -2.51 4.68
CA PHE A 218 -8.29 -2.00 4.25
C PHE A 218 -8.24 -0.91 3.19
N HIS A 219 -7.29 0.02 3.24
CA HIS A 219 -7.34 1.22 2.40
C HIS A 219 -6.08 1.35 1.59
N LEU A 220 -6.25 1.44 0.27
CA LEU A 220 -5.15 1.73 -0.62
C LEU A 220 -4.62 3.15 -0.37
N PHE A 221 -3.31 3.31 -0.49
CA PHE A 221 -2.72 4.63 -0.73
C PHE A 221 -3.33 5.29 -1.96
N THR A 222 -3.33 6.63 -2.02
CA THR A 222 -3.94 7.33 -3.15
C THR A 222 -3.23 6.95 -4.45
N LEU A 223 -3.95 6.30 -5.36
CA LEU A 223 -3.47 5.93 -6.69
C LEU A 223 -4.61 6.07 -7.69
N VAL A 224 -4.46 6.96 -8.66
CA VAL A 224 -5.48 7.30 -9.65
C VAL A 224 -4.89 7.18 -11.05
N PHE A 225 -5.65 6.59 -11.97
CA PHE A 225 -5.27 6.44 -13.37
C PHE A 225 -6.12 7.33 -14.28
N ASP A 226 -5.53 7.80 -15.37
CA ASP A 226 -6.22 8.53 -16.43
C ASP A 226 -6.88 7.60 -17.47
N GLU A 227 -7.57 8.18 -18.45
CA GLU A 227 -8.29 7.44 -19.50
C GLU A 227 -7.38 6.54 -20.36
N LEU A 228 -6.06 6.76 -20.34
CA LEU A 228 -5.07 5.96 -21.05
C LEU A 228 -4.39 4.94 -20.13
N ARG A 229 -4.95 4.73 -18.92
CA ARG A 229 -4.39 3.84 -17.88
C ARG A 229 -2.99 4.24 -17.45
N ARG A 230 -2.62 5.51 -17.58
CA ARG A 230 -1.38 6.07 -17.02
C ARG A 230 -1.64 6.54 -15.62
N GLU A 231 -0.62 6.50 -14.77
CA GLU A 231 -0.70 7.10 -13.45
C GLU A 231 -0.98 8.61 -13.58
N LYS A 232 -2.13 9.04 -13.06
CA LYS A 232 -2.56 10.44 -13.01
C LYS A 232 -2.08 11.10 -11.72
N TYR A 233 -2.23 10.39 -10.60
CA TYR A 233 -1.86 10.88 -9.28
C TYR A 233 -1.48 9.70 -8.38
N VAL A 234 -0.45 9.89 -7.56
CA VAL A 234 -0.03 8.95 -6.54
C VAL A 234 0.40 9.69 -5.27
N ASP A 235 0.07 9.10 -4.12
CA ASP A 235 0.68 9.42 -2.85
C ASP A 235 0.66 8.16 -1.99
N TRP A 236 1.84 7.60 -1.71
CA TRP A 236 2.01 6.37 -0.94
C TRP A 236 1.48 6.46 0.50
N TYR A 237 1.25 7.68 1.01
CA TYR A 237 0.65 7.94 2.32
C TYR A 237 -0.75 8.57 2.24
N GLY A 238 -1.29 8.70 1.03
CA GLY A 238 -2.51 9.45 0.79
C GLY A 238 -3.76 8.74 1.32
N TYR A 239 -4.68 9.52 1.90
CA TYR A 239 -5.89 9.03 2.54
C TYR A 239 -7.15 9.09 1.65
N SER A 240 -7.02 9.44 0.36
CA SER A 240 -8.18 9.70 -0.50
C SER A 240 -9.11 8.51 -0.65
N ALA A 241 -8.59 7.28 -0.66
CA ALA A 241 -9.36 6.03 -0.79
C ALA A 241 -9.79 5.42 0.56
N SER A 242 -9.86 6.24 1.62
CA SER A 242 -10.25 5.80 2.97
C SER A 242 -11.61 6.34 3.42
N VAL A 243 -12.42 6.89 2.52
CA VAL A 243 -13.69 7.56 2.87
C VAL A 243 -14.92 6.78 2.43
N SER A 244 -16.03 7.02 3.12
CA SER A 244 -17.40 6.70 2.69
C SER A 244 -18.34 7.52 3.58
N PRO A 245 -19.57 7.85 3.15
CA PRO A 245 -20.54 8.55 4.00
C PRO A 245 -20.71 7.91 5.38
N TYR A 246 -20.78 6.58 5.45
CA TYR A 246 -20.85 5.82 6.71
C TYR A 246 -19.70 6.16 7.67
N ILE A 247 -18.47 6.27 7.16
CA ILE A 247 -17.29 6.56 7.96
C ILE A 247 -17.18 8.03 8.30
N LEU A 248 -17.52 8.91 7.36
CA LEU A 248 -17.48 10.35 7.57
C LEU A 248 -18.52 10.79 8.61
N GLU A 249 -19.72 10.20 8.63
CA GLU A 249 -20.70 10.46 9.69
C GLU A 249 -20.20 10.05 11.08
N ARG A 250 -19.44 8.95 11.18
CA ARG A 250 -18.83 8.51 12.44
C ARG A 250 -17.71 9.46 12.86
N PHE A 251 -16.90 9.93 11.91
CA PHE A 251 -15.92 10.97 12.15
C PHE A 251 -16.58 12.24 12.71
N GLU A 252 -17.66 12.74 12.08
CA GLU A 252 -18.33 13.97 12.49
C GLU A 252 -18.92 13.88 13.90
N LYS A 253 -19.49 12.72 14.25
CA LYS A 253 -19.98 12.45 15.61
C LYS A 253 -18.87 12.53 16.66
N GLU A 254 -17.67 12.10 16.33
CA GLU A 254 -16.52 12.17 17.23
C GLU A 254 -15.86 13.55 17.26
N ALA A 255 -15.61 14.12 16.08
CA ALA A 255 -14.90 15.36 15.92
C ALA A 255 -15.74 16.58 16.33
N GLY A 256 -17.07 16.45 16.31
CA GLY A 256 -18.02 17.50 16.68
C GLY A 256 -18.19 18.59 15.62
N TYR A 257 -17.77 18.35 14.38
CA TYR A 257 -17.94 19.28 13.26
C TYR A 257 -18.11 18.53 11.92
N PRO A 258 -18.78 19.15 10.92
CA PRO A 258 -18.98 18.55 9.60
C PRO A 258 -17.67 18.32 8.84
N PHE A 259 -17.52 17.16 8.21
CA PHE A 259 -16.43 16.88 7.30
C PHE A 259 -16.63 17.64 5.98
N ARG A 260 -15.54 18.22 5.47
CA ARG A 260 -15.45 18.81 4.13
C ARG A 260 -14.52 17.97 3.26
N PRO A 261 -14.87 17.72 1.98
CA PRO A 261 -13.95 17.07 1.02
C PRO A 261 -12.57 17.73 0.97
N GLU A 262 -12.51 19.06 1.13
CA GLU A 262 -11.28 19.84 1.12
C GLU A 262 -10.27 19.45 2.22
N TYR A 263 -10.71 18.83 3.32
CA TYR A 263 -9.81 18.30 4.36
C TYR A 263 -8.91 17.17 3.87
N ILE A 264 -9.25 16.53 2.75
CA ILE A 264 -8.37 15.60 2.04
C ILE A 264 -7.89 16.24 0.75
N ILE A 265 -8.80 16.78 -0.09
CA ILE A 265 -8.48 17.24 -1.44
C ILE A 265 -7.41 18.34 -1.46
N ASP A 266 -7.44 19.30 -0.53
CA ASP A 266 -6.45 20.39 -0.39
C ASP A 266 -5.99 20.94 -1.74
N GLN A 267 -6.91 21.54 -2.50
CA GLN A 267 -6.66 22.16 -3.81
C GLN A 267 -6.06 21.20 -4.86
N GLY A 268 -6.29 19.89 -4.71
CA GLY A 268 -5.72 18.86 -5.58
C GLY A 268 -4.35 18.34 -5.13
N TYR A 269 -3.80 18.83 -4.01
CA TYR A 269 -2.60 18.26 -3.40
C TYR A 269 -2.88 17.00 -2.57
N HIS A 270 -4.15 16.68 -2.32
CA HIS A 270 -4.59 15.50 -1.56
C HIS A 270 -3.97 15.38 -0.16
N ASN A 271 -3.64 16.52 0.49
CA ASN A 271 -2.86 16.59 1.73
C ASN A 271 -1.62 15.70 1.71
N ASN A 272 -0.91 15.68 0.57
CA ASN A 272 0.31 14.91 0.47
C ASN A 272 1.38 15.36 1.48
N GLN A 273 2.42 14.55 1.59
CA GLN A 273 3.46 14.71 2.62
C GLN A 273 4.21 16.04 2.61
N TYR A 274 4.21 16.76 1.49
CA TYR A 274 4.83 18.06 1.35
C TYR A 274 3.93 19.23 1.80
N ARG A 275 2.67 18.95 2.08
CA ARG A 275 1.70 19.92 2.62
C ARG A 275 1.81 19.95 4.13
N VAL A 276 1.76 21.14 4.72
CA VAL A 276 1.66 21.27 6.18
C VAL A 276 0.24 20.86 6.58
N PRO A 277 0.07 19.77 7.34
CA PRO A 277 -1.25 19.22 7.57
C PRO A 277 -2.07 20.13 8.49
N GLY A 278 -3.28 20.48 8.04
CA GLY A 278 -4.27 21.21 8.82
C GLY A 278 -4.75 20.43 10.05
N ARG A 279 -5.43 21.11 10.97
CA ARG A 279 -5.99 20.48 12.17
C ARG A 279 -6.97 19.36 11.77
N GLU A 280 -7.84 19.66 10.82
CA GLU A 280 -8.94 18.77 10.43
C GLU A 280 -8.43 17.50 9.76
N TYR A 281 -7.36 17.60 8.95
CA TYR A 281 -6.70 16.43 8.37
C TYR A 281 -6.03 15.56 9.43
N ARG A 282 -5.38 16.17 10.45
CA ARG A 282 -4.79 15.42 11.57
C ARG A 282 -5.85 14.73 12.42
N ASP A 283 -6.97 15.40 12.69
CA ASP A 283 -8.11 14.82 13.42
C ASP A 283 -8.66 13.62 12.62
N PHE A 284 -8.81 13.75 11.30
CA PHE A 284 -9.23 12.65 10.42
C PHE A 284 -8.23 11.48 10.40
N MET A 285 -6.93 11.75 10.29
CA MET A 285 -5.90 10.71 10.37
C MET A 285 -5.94 9.98 11.72
N ALA A 286 -6.09 10.71 12.83
CA ALA A 286 -6.16 10.12 14.16
C ALA A 286 -7.39 9.22 14.34
N PHE A 287 -8.54 9.65 13.81
CA PHE A 287 -9.77 8.85 13.74
C PHE A 287 -9.54 7.57 12.93
N GLN A 288 -9.02 7.70 11.70
CA GLN A 288 -8.76 6.55 10.83
C GLN A 288 -7.79 5.55 11.46
N GLN A 289 -6.72 6.05 12.08
CA GLN A 289 -5.75 5.20 12.76
C GLN A 289 -6.36 4.35 13.85
N ARG A 290 -7.30 4.91 14.62
CA ARG A 290 -7.98 4.15 15.65
C ARG A 290 -8.91 3.10 15.04
N GLU A 291 -9.75 3.48 14.09
CA GLU A 291 -10.71 2.56 13.46
C GLU A 291 -9.99 1.41 12.73
N VAL A 292 -8.95 1.73 11.95
CA VAL A 292 -8.17 0.75 11.20
C VAL A 292 -7.42 -0.20 12.14
N ASN A 293 -6.71 0.31 13.15
CA ASN A 293 -5.97 -0.57 14.06
C ASN A 293 -6.88 -1.46 14.92
N ALA A 294 -8.07 -0.99 15.29
CA ALA A 294 -9.07 -1.82 15.95
C ALA A 294 -9.54 -2.96 15.04
N LEU A 295 -9.82 -2.68 13.77
CA LEU A 295 -10.22 -3.70 12.81
C LEU A 295 -9.08 -4.66 12.45
N VAL A 296 -7.84 -4.18 12.34
CA VAL A 296 -6.65 -5.04 12.21
C VAL A 296 -6.59 -5.99 13.39
N ARG A 297 -6.84 -5.50 14.60
CA ARG A 297 -6.82 -6.33 15.82
C ARG A 297 -7.86 -7.44 15.79
N GLU A 298 -9.07 -7.18 15.30
CA GLU A 298 -10.07 -8.24 15.13
C GLU A 298 -9.59 -9.35 14.18
N MET A 299 -8.88 -8.99 13.10
CA MET A 299 -8.33 -9.97 12.17
C MET A 299 -7.14 -10.73 12.74
N THR A 300 -6.22 -10.05 13.43
CA THR A 300 -5.05 -10.71 14.04
C THR A 300 -5.45 -11.63 15.19
N ASP A 301 -6.44 -11.25 16.02
CA ASP A 301 -6.99 -12.12 17.06
C ASP A 301 -7.59 -13.41 16.46
N ILE A 302 -8.26 -13.32 15.30
CA ILE A 302 -8.74 -14.51 14.57
C ILE A 302 -7.54 -15.37 14.12
N VAL A 303 -6.53 -14.79 13.48
CA VAL A 303 -5.34 -15.55 13.02
C VAL A 303 -4.64 -16.24 14.18
N HIS A 304 -4.48 -15.55 15.31
CA HIS A 304 -3.87 -16.09 16.53
C HIS A 304 -4.69 -17.19 17.17
N ALA A 305 -6.02 -17.11 17.14
CA ALA A 305 -6.90 -18.17 17.64
C ALA A 305 -6.73 -19.50 16.88
N TYR A 306 -6.26 -19.44 15.62
CA TYR A 306 -5.88 -20.62 14.82
C TYR A 306 -4.40 -21.00 14.95
N GLY A 307 -3.66 -20.36 15.86
CA GLY A 307 -2.25 -20.67 16.14
C GLY A 307 -1.27 -20.23 15.05
N LYS A 308 -1.64 -19.26 14.21
CA LYS A 308 -0.83 -18.77 13.09
C LYS A 308 -0.27 -17.37 13.38
N GLU A 309 0.77 -16.97 12.65
CA GLU A 309 1.31 -15.59 12.72
C GLU A 309 0.56 -14.67 11.73
N ALA A 310 0.30 -13.43 12.13
CA ALA A 310 -0.25 -12.37 11.31
C ALA A 310 0.85 -11.41 10.85
N MET A 311 1.20 -11.47 9.57
CA MET A 311 2.20 -10.60 8.96
C MET A 311 1.52 -9.54 8.08
N MET A 312 1.92 -8.29 8.20
CA MET A 312 1.44 -7.19 7.37
C MET A 312 2.48 -6.82 6.31
N PHE A 313 2.04 -6.64 5.06
CA PHE A 313 2.84 -6.00 4.02
C PHE A 313 2.84 -4.47 4.16
N LEU A 314 4.01 -3.84 4.22
CA LEU A 314 4.16 -2.38 4.23
C LEU A 314 4.04 -1.82 2.79
N GLY A 315 2.81 -1.69 2.33
CA GLY A 315 2.45 -1.23 0.99
C GLY A 315 1.00 -1.55 0.67
N ASP A 316 0.57 -1.33 -0.57
CA ASP A 316 -0.80 -1.57 -1.03
C ASP A 316 -1.86 -0.96 -0.09
N HIS A 317 -2.68 -1.79 0.55
CA HIS A 317 -3.83 -1.40 1.37
C HIS A 317 -3.46 -1.13 2.83
N TRP A 318 -2.45 -0.28 3.06
CA TRP A 318 -1.86 -0.06 4.39
C TRP A 318 -2.32 1.22 5.10
N ILE A 319 -3.09 2.08 4.44
CA ILE A 319 -3.43 3.40 4.98
C ILE A 319 -4.25 3.26 6.27
N GLY A 320 -3.93 4.10 7.27
CA GLY A 320 -4.51 4.06 8.61
C GLY A 320 -3.84 3.08 9.58
N THR A 321 -3.00 2.15 9.12
CA THR A 321 -2.25 1.26 10.05
C THR A 321 -1.21 2.05 10.85
N GLU A 322 -0.46 2.91 10.16
CA GLU A 322 0.53 3.85 10.70
C GLU A 322 1.56 3.17 11.64
N PRO A 323 2.48 2.34 11.10
CA PRO A 323 3.36 1.48 11.90
C PRO A 323 4.31 2.20 12.86
N PHE A 324 4.61 3.47 12.61
CA PHE A 324 5.40 4.32 13.51
C PHE A 324 4.56 5.08 14.54
N GLY A 325 3.24 5.04 14.42
CA GLY A 325 2.27 5.66 15.32
C GLY A 325 2.01 4.82 16.57
N ASP A 326 1.52 5.47 17.63
CA ASP A 326 1.41 4.86 18.96
C ASP A 326 0.32 3.77 19.05
N ARG A 327 -0.61 3.74 18.09
CA ARG A 327 -1.71 2.76 18.07
C ARG A 327 -1.29 1.41 17.47
N PHE A 328 -0.29 1.40 16.59
CA PHE A 328 0.04 0.21 15.81
C PHE A 328 0.44 -0.98 16.67
N ALA A 329 1.15 -0.76 17.78
CA ALA A 329 1.52 -1.84 18.70
C ALA A 329 0.33 -2.62 19.28
N SER A 330 -0.87 -2.01 19.32
CA SER A 330 -2.09 -2.67 19.80
C SER A 330 -2.81 -3.53 18.75
N SER A 331 -2.38 -3.44 17.47
CA SER A 331 -3.00 -4.13 16.33
C SER A 331 -2.81 -5.65 16.33
N GLY A 332 -1.87 -6.18 17.13
CA GLY A 332 -1.58 -7.61 17.18
C GLY A 332 -0.80 -8.15 15.98
N VAL A 333 -0.28 -7.30 15.08
CA VAL A 333 0.59 -7.73 13.98
C VAL A 333 1.89 -8.32 14.53
N ASP A 334 2.21 -9.55 14.12
CA ASP A 334 3.44 -10.23 14.55
C ASP A 334 4.67 -9.73 13.80
N ALA A 335 4.51 -9.42 12.52
CA ALA A 335 5.62 -9.04 11.67
C ALA A 335 5.22 -8.06 10.57
N ILE A 336 6.19 -7.25 10.16
CA ILE A 336 6.09 -6.43 8.95
C ILE A 336 7.03 -6.99 7.90
N VAL A 337 6.52 -7.18 6.69
CA VAL A 337 7.31 -7.38 5.49
C VAL A 337 7.17 -6.17 4.58
N GLY A 338 8.26 -5.61 4.06
CA GLY A 338 8.19 -4.43 3.19
C GLY A 338 9.10 -4.54 1.98
N SER A 339 8.89 -3.67 1.01
CA SER A 339 9.72 -3.59 -0.19
C SER A 339 11.06 -2.92 0.13
N VAL A 340 12.18 -3.58 -0.14
CA VAL A 340 13.51 -2.99 0.03
C VAL A 340 14.09 -2.60 -1.32
N GLY A 341 14.16 -1.29 -1.56
CA GLY A 341 14.72 -0.70 -2.78
C GLY A 341 16.01 0.11 -2.55
N ASN A 342 16.36 0.39 -1.30
CA ASN A 342 17.55 1.14 -0.88
C ASN A 342 17.67 1.14 0.66
N GLY A 343 18.62 1.89 1.22
CA GLY A 343 18.80 1.98 2.66
C GLY A 343 17.63 2.66 3.38
N SER A 344 17.05 3.72 2.83
CA SER A 344 15.92 4.43 3.45
C SER A 344 14.66 3.57 3.55
N THR A 345 14.35 2.80 2.50
CA THR A 345 13.25 1.84 2.49
C THR A 345 13.50 0.61 3.36
N LEU A 346 14.77 0.19 3.54
CA LEU A 346 15.10 -0.77 4.58
C LEU A 346 14.79 -0.22 5.98
N ARG A 347 15.18 1.03 6.27
CA ARG A 347 14.92 1.65 7.58
C ARG A 347 13.43 1.95 7.83
N LEU A 348 12.64 2.16 6.78
CA LEU A 348 11.17 2.17 6.88
C LEU A 348 10.61 0.90 7.52
N ILE A 349 11.31 -0.23 7.35
CA ILE A 349 10.90 -1.54 7.85
C ILE A 349 11.59 -1.82 9.19
N SER A 350 12.92 -1.74 9.24
CA SER A 350 13.72 -2.19 10.39
C SER A 350 13.54 -1.35 11.65
N ASP A 351 13.11 -0.10 11.52
CA ASP A 351 12.85 0.79 12.67
C ASP A 351 11.41 0.68 13.22
N ILE A 352 10.51 -0.10 12.58
CA ILE A 352 9.12 -0.23 13.06
C ILE A 352 9.12 -0.88 14.45
N PRO A 353 8.53 -0.21 15.46
CA PRO A 353 8.40 -0.78 16.79
C PRO A 353 7.17 -1.69 16.90
N GLY A 354 7.12 -2.51 17.96
CA GLY A 354 5.89 -3.21 18.36
C GLY A 354 5.56 -4.48 17.59
N VAL A 355 6.47 -4.97 16.74
CA VAL A 355 6.38 -6.27 16.06
C VAL A 355 7.46 -7.24 16.57
N LYS A 356 7.22 -8.54 16.44
CA LYS A 356 8.15 -9.60 16.86
C LYS A 356 9.36 -9.70 15.95
N TYR A 357 9.18 -9.48 14.65
CA TYR A 357 10.25 -9.50 13.66
C TYR A 357 9.92 -8.67 12.42
N THR A 358 10.94 -8.33 11.64
CA THR A 358 10.80 -7.60 10.38
C THR A 358 11.44 -8.34 9.21
N GLU A 359 10.82 -8.25 8.02
CA GLU A 359 11.26 -8.92 6.81
C GLU A 359 11.42 -7.95 5.63
N GLY A 360 12.57 -7.99 4.97
CA GLY A 360 12.82 -7.20 3.77
C GLY A 360 12.60 -8.02 2.51
N ARG A 361 11.62 -7.64 1.68
CA ARG A 361 11.41 -8.22 0.35
C ARG A 361 12.18 -7.38 -0.67
N PHE A 362 13.33 -7.87 -1.09
CA PHE A 362 14.28 -7.14 -1.94
C PHE A 362 13.79 -7.00 -3.38
N LEU A 363 14.25 -5.94 -4.02
CA LEU A 363 14.18 -5.73 -5.47
C LEU A 363 15.42 -6.36 -6.17
N PRO A 364 15.32 -6.68 -7.48
CA PRO A 364 14.14 -6.53 -8.33
C PRO A 364 13.03 -7.51 -7.97
N TYR A 365 11.78 -7.09 -8.17
CA TYR A 365 10.64 -8.01 -8.15
C TYR A 365 10.69 -8.87 -9.41
N PHE A 366 10.34 -10.15 -9.34
CA PHE A 366 10.51 -11.09 -10.45
C PHE A 366 9.43 -10.91 -11.51
N PHE A 367 9.45 -9.78 -12.21
CA PHE A 367 8.50 -9.36 -13.23
C PHE A 367 9.18 -9.09 -14.59
N PRO A 368 8.40 -9.13 -15.69
CA PRO A 368 8.94 -8.95 -17.04
C PRO A 368 9.49 -7.56 -17.34
N ASP A 369 9.23 -6.56 -16.48
CA ASP A 369 9.79 -5.22 -16.60
C ASP A 369 11.31 -5.17 -16.38
N THR A 370 11.83 -6.08 -15.55
CA THR A 370 13.27 -6.22 -15.28
C THR A 370 13.84 -7.51 -15.89
N PHE A 371 13.06 -8.59 -15.84
CA PHE A 371 13.46 -9.91 -16.30
C PHE A 371 12.99 -10.16 -17.73
N HIS A 372 13.64 -9.51 -18.69
CA HIS A 372 13.40 -9.68 -20.12
C HIS A 372 14.73 -9.76 -20.89
N GLU A 373 14.66 -10.10 -22.19
CA GLU A 373 15.84 -10.06 -23.06
C GLU A 373 16.43 -8.64 -23.11
N GLY A 374 17.71 -8.50 -22.75
CA GLY A 374 18.39 -7.20 -22.62
C GLY A 374 18.22 -6.50 -21.27
N GLY A 375 17.43 -7.05 -20.35
CA GLY A 375 17.36 -6.59 -18.96
C GLY A 375 18.63 -6.95 -18.16
N ASP A 376 18.91 -6.20 -17.09
CA ASP A 376 20.07 -6.42 -16.20
C ASP A 376 19.62 -6.51 -14.72
N PRO A 377 18.96 -7.64 -14.34
CA PRO A 377 18.49 -7.84 -12.97
C PRO A 377 19.65 -7.94 -11.96
N VAL A 378 20.86 -8.31 -12.41
CA VAL A 378 22.05 -8.43 -11.55
C VAL A 378 22.52 -7.06 -11.09
N ARG A 379 22.59 -6.07 -12.00
CA ARG A 379 22.96 -4.69 -11.64
C ARG A 379 22.00 -4.11 -10.62
N GLU A 380 20.70 -4.23 -10.86
CA GLU A 380 19.68 -3.73 -9.92
C GLU A 380 19.81 -4.43 -8.54
N ALA A 381 19.98 -5.75 -8.52
CA ALA A 381 20.17 -6.48 -7.27
C ALA A 381 21.43 -6.04 -6.50
N LYS A 382 22.52 -5.70 -7.20
CA LYS A 382 23.74 -5.17 -6.61
C LYS A 382 23.54 -3.80 -5.99
N GLU A 383 22.90 -2.89 -6.71
CA GLU A 383 22.59 -1.55 -6.22
C GLU A 383 21.69 -1.60 -4.98
N ASN A 384 20.65 -2.43 -5.03
CA ASN A 384 19.74 -2.67 -3.90
C ASN A 384 20.48 -3.26 -2.69
N TRP A 385 21.28 -4.30 -2.87
CA TRP A 385 22.00 -4.94 -1.77
C TRP A 385 23.00 -3.98 -1.12
N VAL A 386 23.82 -3.29 -1.91
CA VAL A 386 24.85 -2.38 -1.36
C VAL A 386 24.23 -1.25 -0.53
N THR A 387 23.14 -0.66 -1.03
CA THR A 387 22.45 0.45 -0.36
C THR A 387 21.65 -0.01 0.86
N ALA A 388 21.02 -1.18 0.82
CA ALA A 388 20.33 -1.77 1.96
C ALA A 388 21.30 -2.29 3.03
N ARG A 389 22.39 -2.96 2.65
CA ARG A 389 23.38 -3.57 3.55
C ARG A 389 23.97 -2.56 4.54
N ARG A 390 24.31 -1.35 4.08
CA ARG A 390 24.78 -0.28 4.98
C ARG A 390 23.75 0.14 6.02
N ALA A 391 22.46 0.08 5.71
CA ALA A 391 21.39 0.36 6.65
C ALA A 391 21.12 -0.83 7.60
N ILE A 392 21.26 -2.07 7.14
CA ILE A 392 21.20 -3.29 7.96
C ILE A 392 22.22 -3.22 9.11
N LEU A 393 23.44 -2.76 8.80
CA LEU A 393 24.50 -2.55 9.80
C LEU A 393 24.15 -1.52 10.89
N ARG A 394 23.15 -0.66 10.66
CA ARG A 394 22.65 0.32 11.65
C ARG A 394 21.44 -0.18 12.41
N LYS A 395 20.52 -0.82 11.70
CA LYS A 395 19.33 -1.45 12.28
C LYS A 395 18.97 -2.69 11.45
N PRO A 396 19.24 -3.89 11.96
CA PRO A 396 18.99 -5.12 11.20
C PRO A 396 17.49 -5.39 11.04
N ILE A 397 17.14 -5.99 9.91
CA ILE A 397 15.90 -6.79 9.73
C ILE A 397 16.20 -8.25 10.08
N ASP A 398 15.17 -9.02 10.43
CA ASP A 398 15.31 -10.41 10.88
C ASP A 398 15.38 -11.44 9.76
N ARG A 399 14.78 -11.09 8.62
CA ARG A 399 14.62 -11.95 7.45
C ARG A 399 14.73 -11.14 6.16
N ILE A 400 15.19 -11.79 5.09
CA ILE A 400 15.11 -11.26 3.74
C ILE A 400 14.26 -12.19 2.87
N GLY A 401 13.86 -11.72 1.71
CA GLY A 401 13.20 -12.54 0.72
C GLY A 401 13.02 -11.83 -0.60
N TYR A 402 12.43 -12.54 -1.54
CA TYR A 402 12.08 -12.02 -2.86
C TYR A 402 10.62 -12.33 -3.18
N GLY A 403 10.09 -11.74 -4.25
CA GLY A 403 8.72 -11.96 -4.68
C GLY A 403 8.57 -11.81 -6.19
N GLY A 404 7.46 -12.32 -6.73
CA GLY A 404 7.17 -12.38 -8.16
C GLY A 404 7.27 -13.80 -8.68
N TYR A 405 7.38 -13.95 -10.00
CA TYR A 405 7.42 -15.25 -10.68
C TYR A 405 8.78 -15.91 -10.52
N LEU A 406 8.89 -16.91 -9.65
CA LEU A 406 10.16 -17.60 -9.38
C LEU A 406 10.79 -18.17 -10.66
N LYS A 407 9.94 -18.76 -11.51
CA LYS A 407 10.34 -19.37 -12.79
C LYS A 407 10.96 -18.37 -13.75
N LEU A 408 10.51 -17.11 -13.73
CA LEU A 408 11.09 -16.05 -14.53
C LEU A 408 12.52 -15.73 -14.08
N ALA A 409 12.74 -15.61 -12.77
CA ALA A 409 14.07 -15.38 -12.21
C ALA A 409 15.04 -16.54 -12.47
N CYS A 410 14.55 -17.79 -12.50
CA CYS A 410 15.35 -18.97 -12.86
C CYS A 410 15.94 -18.91 -14.27
N GLY A 411 15.34 -18.14 -15.19
CA GLY A 411 15.90 -17.89 -16.52
C GLY A 411 17.21 -17.08 -16.53
N PHE A 412 17.60 -16.49 -15.39
CA PHE A 412 18.76 -15.61 -15.25
C PHE A 412 19.77 -16.22 -14.27
N PRO A 413 20.64 -17.15 -14.70
CA PRO A 413 21.51 -17.92 -13.80
C PRO A 413 22.48 -17.02 -13.01
N GLU A 414 23.04 -15.98 -13.63
CA GLU A 414 23.91 -15.02 -12.95
C GLU A 414 23.20 -14.29 -11.81
N PHE A 415 21.93 -13.94 -12.01
CA PHE A 415 21.09 -13.37 -10.97
C PHE A 415 20.87 -14.35 -9.83
N THR A 416 20.49 -15.61 -10.12
CA THR A 416 20.28 -16.60 -9.06
C THR A 416 21.53 -16.89 -8.23
N ALA A 417 22.71 -16.91 -8.87
CA ALA A 417 24.00 -17.08 -8.19
C ALA A 417 24.37 -15.84 -7.36
N TYR A 418 24.05 -14.63 -7.84
CA TYR A 418 24.25 -13.42 -7.05
C TYR A 418 23.35 -13.40 -5.81
N VAL A 419 22.06 -13.74 -5.93
CA VAL A 419 21.13 -13.84 -4.79
C VAL A 419 21.60 -14.87 -3.76
N GLU A 420 22.15 -16.00 -4.21
CA GLU A 420 22.76 -16.99 -3.32
C GLU A 420 23.88 -16.37 -2.46
N SER A 421 24.74 -15.54 -3.06
CA SER A 421 25.78 -14.81 -2.33
C SER A 421 25.20 -13.79 -1.34
N VAL A 422 24.12 -13.08 -1.71
CA VAL A 422 23.42 -12.12 -0.85
C VAL A 422 22.82 -12.82 0.37
N CYS A 423 22.17 -13.97 0.19
CA CYS A 423 21.59 -14.75 1.29
C CYS A 423 22.65 -15.20 2.29
N ASN A 424 23.81 -15.66 1.80
CA ASN A 424 24.94 -16.05 2.64
C ASN A 424 25.54 -14.86 3.40
N GLU A 425 25.76 -13.75 2.72
CA GLU A 425 26.30 -12.54 3.34
C GLU A 425 25.31 -11.97 4.37
N PHE A 426 24.01 -11.95 4.09
CA PHE A 426 23.00 -11.50 5.04
C PHE A 426 23.04 -12.30 6.34
N ARG A 427 23.13 -13.64 6.28
CA ARG A 427 23.24 -14.49 7.46
C ARG A 427 24.51 -14.19 8.25
N GLU A 428 25.65 -14.06 7.57
CA GLU A 428 26.91 -13.70 8.21
C GLU A 428 26.83 -12.35 8.92
N LEU A 429 26.29 -11.33 8.26
CA LEU A 429 26.10 -10.00 8.86
C LEU A 429 25.16 -10.08 10.05
N TYR A 430 24.00 -10.73 9.89
CA TYR A 430 22.99 -10.84 10.93
C TYR A 430 23.54 -11.51 12.19
N ASP A 431 24.25 -12.63 12.06
CA ASP A 431 24.86 -13.35 13.18
C ASP A 431 25.89 -12.50 13.93
N ASN A 432 26.61 -11.63 13.22
CA ASN A 432 27.61 -10.74 13.82
C ASN A 432 27.00 -9.49 14.47
N ILE A 433 25.87 -8.97 13.97
CA ILE A 433 25.32 -7.68 14.42
C ILE A 433 24.08 -7.79 15.29
N LYS A 434 23.33 -8.92 15.26
CA LYS A 434 22.10 -9.05 16.04
C LYS A 434 22.41 -8.91 17.54
N GLY A 435 21.64 -8.07 18.23
CA GLY A 435 21.80 -7.82 19.66
C GLY A 435 22.98 -6.92 20.00
N THR A 436 23.72 -6.43 19.01
CA THR A 436 24.78 -5.44 19.21
C THR A 436 24.24 -4.02 19.03
N THR A 437 24.96 -3.03 19.56
CA THR A 437 24.69 -1.61 19.30
C THR A 437 25.77 -1.09 18.35
N PRO A 438 25.42 -0.63 17.14
CA PRO A 438 26.40 -0.08 16.23
C PRO A 438 26.98 1.22 16.80
N TYR A 439 28.26 1.48 16.50
CA TYR A 439 28.89 2.74 16.85
C TYR A 439 28.15 3.92 16.22
N CYS A 440 27.89 4.95 17.04
CA CYS A 440 27.20 6.17 16.64
C CYS A 440 28.07 7.41 16.89
N VAL A 441 28.44 8.13 15.82
CA VAL A 441 29.34 9.30 15.94
C VAL A 441 28.60 10.48 16.56
N LYS A 442 27.37 10.73 16.10
CA LYS A 442 26.50 11.82 16.57
C LYS A 442 25.04 11.41 16.47
N ARG A 443 24.24 11.97 17.38
CA ARG A 443 22.78 11.94 17.27
C ARG A 443 22.31 13.00 16.29
N VAL A 444 21.57 12.59 15.27
CA VAL A 444 20.94 13.46 14.28
C VAL A 444 19.42 13.37 14.43
N ALA A 445 18.73 14.50 14.29
CA ALA A 445 17.28 14.56 14.26
C ALA A 445 16.82 15.27 12.98
N VAL A 446 15.85 14.68 12.28
CA VAL A 446 15.17 15.30 11.14
C VAL A 446 13.90 15.95 11.65
N LEU A 447 13.84 17.28 11.62
CA LEU A 447 12.68 18.04 12.07
C LEU A 447 11.78 18.38 10.87
N ASN A 448 10.51 17.98 10.95
CA ASN A 448 9.46 18.34 10.00
C ASN A 448 8.09 18.32 10.70
N CYS A 449 7.01 18.66 9.98
CA CYS A 449 5.66 18.74 10.53
C CYS A 449 5.04 17.40 10.97
N TRP A 450 5.63 16.27 10.55
CA TRP A 450 5.12 14.92 10.80
C TRP A 450 5.86 14.21 11.94
N GLY A 451 7.17 14.42 12.07
CA GLY A 451 8.00 13.73 13.04
C GLY A 451 7.99 12.22 12.85
N LYS A 452 7.89 11.48 13.97
CA LYS A 452 8.08 10.02 14.03
C LYS A 452 7.10 9.24 13.15
N ILE A 453 5.86 9.70 12.99
CA ILE A 453 4.84 8.97 12.22
C ILE A 453 5.19 8.85 10.72
N ARG A 454 6.18 9.61 10.24
CA ARG A 454 6.74 9.55 8.87
C ARG A 454 8.24 9.26 8.85
N SER A 455 8.75 8.59 9.88
CA SER A 455 10.16 8.17 9.92
C SER A 455 10.55 7.50 8.60
N TRP A 456 11.70 7.90 8.04
CA TRP A 456 12.30 7.41 6.79
C TRP A 456 11.55 7.67 5.47
N GLY A 457 10.27 8.02 5.50
CA GLY A 457 9.46 8.21 4.29
C GLY A 457 8.86 9.60 4.08
N CYS A 458 9.28 10.59 4.87
CA CYS A 458 8.75 11.96 4.81
C CYS A 458 8.93 12.69 3.46
N HIS A 459 9.74 12.17 2.55
CA HIS A 459 10.00 12.72 1.21
C HIS A 459 9.31 11.94 0.09
N MET A 460 8.63 10.84 0.41
CA MET A 460 8.11 9.93 -0.60
C MET A 460 6.84 10.48 -1.24
N VAL A 461 6.78 10.32 -2.56
CA VAL A 461 5.55 10.40 -3.36
C VAL A 461 5.21 8.97 -3.76
N HIS A 462 6.12 8.34 -4.51
CA HIS A 462 6.21 6.90 -4.72
C HIS A 462 7.09 6.22 -3.68
N HIS A 463 6.85 4.93 -3.46
CA HIS A 463 7.77 4.07 -2.75
C HIS A 463 9.03 3.80 -3.60
N ALA A 464 10.22 4.03 -3.02
CA ALA A 464 11.54 3.72 -3.61
C ALA A 464 11.91 4.39 -4.95
N LEU A 465 11.08 5.26 -5.53
CA LEU A 465 11.39 5.93 -6.79
C LEU A 465 11.89 7.36 -6.58
N TYR A 466 13.03 7.66 -7.19
CA TYR A 466 13.59 9.01 -7.23
C TYR A 466 12.93 9.82 -8.33
N GLN A 467 12.60 11.08 -8.02
CA GLN A 467 12.13 12.06 -8.98
C GLN A 467 13.01 13.30 -8.96
N LYS A 468 13.09 14.01 -10.08
CA LYS A 468 13.84 15.27 -10.18
C LYS A 468 13.45 16.28 -9.09
N GLN A 469 12.20 16.27 -8.65
CA GLN A 469 11.64 17.19 -7.67
C GLN A 469 12.01 16.83 -6.23
N ASN A 470 12.25 15.55 -5.91
CA ASN A 470 12.48 15.09 -4.54
C ASN A 470 13.87 14.50 -4.27
N TYR A 471 14.67 14.18 -5.30
CA TYR A 471 15.93 13.44 -5.11
C TYR A 471 16.91 14.14 -4.15
N SER A 472 16.92 15.47 -4.14
CA SER A 472 17.79 16.26 -3.24
C SER A 472 17.42 16.08 -1.76
N TYR A 473 16.14 15.85 -1.45
CA TYR A 473 15.68 15.56 -0.08
C TYR A 473 15.77 14.07 0.24
N ALA A 474 15.41 13.21 -0.71
CA ALA A 474 15.55 11.76 -0.60
C ALA A 474 17.01 11.37 -0.31
N GLY A 475 17.97 12.03 -0.97
CA GLY A 475 19.40 11.83 -0.76
C GLY A 475 19.86 12.11 0.67
N VAL A 476 19.23 13.05 1.40
CA VAL A 476 19.53 13.29 2.82
C VAL A 476 19.10 12.08 3.66
N ILE A 477 17.89 11.57 3.45
CA ILE A 477 17.36 10.43 4.19
C ILE A 477 18.14 9.14 3.83
N GLU A 478 18.47 8.95 2.55
CA GLU A 478 19.30 7.84 2.10
C GLU A 478 20.72 7.93 2.67
N ALA A 479 21.34 9.11 2.72
CA ALA A 479 22.65 9.28 3.35
C ALA A 479 22.62 8.92 4.84
N LEU A 480 21.55 9.31 5.56
CA LEU A 480 21.39 9.01 6.98
C LEU A 480 21.10 7.52 7.26
N SER A 481 20.46 6.80 6.32
CA SER A 481 19.96 5.43 6.58
C SER A 481 21.04 4.43 6.99
N GLY A 482 22.27 4.60 6.49
CA GLY A 482 23.45 3.80 6.80
C GLY A 482 24.63 4.57 7.41
N ALA A 483 24.45 5.83 7.82
CA ALA A 483 25.49 6.64 8.45
C ALA A 483 25.82 6.12 9.88
N PRO A 484 27.08 6.23 10.35
CA PRO A 484 27.50 5.82 11.69
C PRO A 484 26.99 6.77 12.79
#